data_AF-A0A4R1K4U8-F1
#
_entry.id   AF-A0A4R1K4U8-F1
#
_cell.length_a   1.000
_cell.length_b   1.000
_cell.length_c   1.000
_cell.angle_alpha   90.00
_cell.angle_beta   90.00
_cell.angle_gamma   90.00
#
_symmetry.space_group_name_H-M   'P 1'
#
loop_
_entity.id
_entity.type
_entity.pdbx_description
1 polymer ?
#
loop_
_entity_poly.entity_id
_entity_poly.type
_entity_poly.pdbx_seq_one_letter_code
_entity_poly.pdbx_strand_id
1 'polypeptide(L)'
;MHKFCMIAWSLFLLSGCASFGQMKDGLNTLKGKKVRVAIDVLGKPSDKQINANKTIYTWSLNQRGSIVIPHILPGNGNHTYYQVIPVNHHCSIKLIADTNNEIIKWGYNGDIGGCANYINRLKAYRENTHRRLNILVPQGSSE
;
A
#
# COMPACT_ATOMS: atom_id res chain seq x y z
N MET A 1 -35.17 -20.05 -31.87
CA MET A 1 -35.61 -19.33 -30.66
C MET A 1 -35.02 -20.06 -29.46
N HIS A 2 -34.13 -19.41 -28.69
CA HIS A 2 -33.90 -19.55 -27.24
C HIS A 2 -32.61 -18.78 -26.93
N LYS A 3 -32.82 -17.48 -26.72
CA LYS A 3 -31.87 -16.53 -26.15
C LYS A 3 -31.67 -16.89 -24.67
N PHE A 4 -30.59 -16.34 -24.08
CA PHE A 4 -30.25 -16.34 -22.66
C PHE A 4 -29.54 -17.59 -22.11
N CYS A 5 -28.20 -17.53 -22.07
CA CYS A 5 -27.46 -17.68 -20.81
C CYS A 5 -26.02 -17.12 -20.94
N MET A 6 -25.89 -15.93 -21.53
CA MET A 6 -24.75 -15.06 -21.21
C MET A 6 -25.24 -14.18 -20.08
N ILE A 7 -24.66 -14.31 -18.88
CA ILE A 7 -24.49 -13.30 -17.82
C ILE A 7 -24.21 -14.06 -16.51
N ALA A 8 -23.31 -13.48 -15.70
CA ALA A 8 -23.01 -13.80 -14.31
C ALA A 8 -21.86 -14.79 -14.05
N TRP A 9 -20.71 -14.58 -14.69
CA TRP A 9 -19.43 -15.06 -14.15
C TRP A 9 -18.38 -13.95 -14.12
N SER A 10 -18.67 -12.85 -13.41
CA SER A 10 -17.73 -11.71 -13.29
C SER A 10 -17.90 -10.89 -12.01
N LEU A 11 -18.16 -11.51 -10.87
CA LEU A 11 -18.26 -10.79 -9.58
C LEU A 11 -17.56 -11.53 -8.43
N PHE A 12 -16.33 -12.02 -8.66
CA PHE A 12 -15.53 -12.68 -7.62
C PHE A 12 -14.08 -12.16 -7.53
N LEU A 13 -13.88 -10.83 -7.59
CA LEU A 13 -12.55 -10.20 -7.41
C LEU A 13 -12.56 -9.01 -6.43
N LEU A 14 -13.35 -9.08 -5.35
CA LEU A 14 -13.36 -8.06 -4.30
C LEU A 14 -12.94 -8.57 -2.92
N SER A 15 -12.08 -9.60 -2.84
CA SER A 15 -11.30 -9.90 -1.63
C SER A 15 -10.11 -8.94 -1.49
N GLY A 16 -10.38 -7.63 -1.54
CA GLY A 16 -9.41 -6.55 -1.35
C GLY A 16 -9.39 -6.04 0.09
N CYS A 17 -9.28 -6.91 1.08
CA CYS A 17 -9.11 -6.47 2.46
C CYS A 17 -7.63 -6.04 2.64
N ALA A 18 -7.33 -4.76 2.35
CA ALA A 18 -5.98 -4.15 2.27
C ALA A 18 -5.15 -4.60 1.05
N SER A 19 -5.63 -4.29 -0.15
CA SER A 19 -4.95 -4.66 -1.41
C SER A 19 -3.84 -3.67 -1.76
N PHE A 20 -2.80 -4.14 -2.47
CA PHE A 20 -1.77 -3.32 -3.11
C PHE A 20 -2.33 -2.15 -3.97
N GLY A 21 -3.63 -2.14 -4.30
CA GLY A 21 -4.30 -0.97 -4.86
C GLY A 21 -4.16 0.28 -3.97
N GLN A 22 -4.28 0.15 -2.65
CA GLN A 22 -4.11 1.27 -1.72
C GLN A 22 -2.67 1.82 -1.72
N MET A 23 -1.68 0.94 -1.90
CA MET A 23 -0.27 1.34 -2.08
C MET A 23 -0.13 2.20 -3.34
N LYS A 24 -0.64 1.70 -4.47
CA LYS A 24 -0.59 2.39 -5.76
C LYS A 24 -1.30 3.74 -5.71
N ASP A 25 -2.52 3.79 -5.18
CA ASP A 25 -3.28 5.03 -5.06
C ASP A 25 -2.58 6.04 -4.15
N GLY A 26 -2.06 5.56 -3.02
CA GLY A 26 -1.29 6.35 -2.08
C GLY A 26 -0.05 6.98 -2.72
N LEU A 27 0.78 6.17 -3.40
CA LEU A 27 1.97 6.66 -4.09
C LEU A 27 1.62 7.62 -5.24
N ASN A 28 0.50 7.39 -5.92
CA ASN A 28 0.00 8.32 -6.93
C ASN A 28 -0.29 9.72 -6.36
N THR A 29 -0.77 9.82 -5.11
CA THR A 29 -1.02 11.13 -4.48
C THR A 29 0.27 11.93 -4.17
N LEU A 30 1.42 11.26 -4.16
CA LEU A 30 2.73 11.90 -3.98
C LEU A 30 3.34 12.40 -5.29
N LYS A 31 2.85 11.94 -6.45
CA LYS A 31 3.32 12.42 -7.75
C LYS A 31 3.03 13.92 -7.89
N GLY A 32 4.02 14.69 -8.33
CA GLY A 32 3.96 16.15 -8.42
C GLY A 32 4.14 16.87 -7.07
N LYS A 33 4.35 16.15 -5.97
CA LYS A 33 4.72 16.76 -4.68
C LYS A 33 6.23 16.82 -4.53
N LYS A 34 6.70 17.76 -3.70
CA LYS A 34 8.11 17.80 -3.29
C LYS A 34 8.45 16.55 -2.49
N VAL A 35 9.66 16.03 -2.66
CA VAL A 35 10.12 14.82 -1.95
C VAL A 35 9.99 14.93 -0.43
N ARG A 36 10.10 16.15 0.13
CA ARG A 36 9.89 16.39 1.55
C ARG A 36 8.54 15.87 2.04
N VAL A 37 7.47 16.03 1.25
CA VAL A 37 6.15 15.49 1.59
C VAL A 37 6.20 13.97 1.71
N ALA A 38 6.89 13.29 0.80
CA ALA A 38 7.05 11.84 0.90
C ALA A 38 7.88 11.42 2.12
N ILE A 39 8.89 12.20 2.51
CA ILE A 39 9.67 11.95 3.73
C ILE A 39 8.78 12.12 4.98
N ASP A 40 7.91 13.13 5.00
CA ASP A 40 6.99 13.36 6.11
C ASP A 40 5.95 12.21 6.23
N VAL A 41 5.54 11.64 5.09
CA VAL A 41 4.55 10.55 5.05
C VAL A 41 5.16 9.18 5.31
N LEU A 42 6.24 8.83 4.60
CA LEU A 42 6.85 7.50 4.62
C LEU A 42 7.97 7.37 5.67
N GLY A 43 8.47 8.48 6.19
CA GLY A 43 9.67 8.54 7.03
C GLY A 43 10.95 8.79 6.22
N LYS A 44 12.10 8.72 6.88
CA LYS A 44 13.41 8.88 6.22
C LYS A 44 13.67 7.71 5.25
N PRO A 45 14.12 7.97 4.01
CA PRO A 45 14.50 6.91 3.08
C PRO A 45 15.72 6.14 3.59
N SER A 46 15.75 4.85 3.28
CA SER A 46 16.88 3.95 3.56
C SER A 46 18.09 4.27 2.68
N ASP A 47 17.84 4.76 1.46
CA ASP A 47 18.89 5.08 0.50
C ASP A 47 18.51 6.28 -0.39
N LYS A 48 19.53 7.00 -0.86
CA LYS A 48 19.41 8.14 -1.77
C LYS A 48 20.51 8.06 -2.83
N GLN A 49 20.12 7.98 -4.09
CA GLN A 49 21.03 7.92 -5.23
C GLN A 49 20.79 9.11 -6.16
N ILE A 50 21.86 9.71 -6.65
CA ILE A 50 21.80 10.83 -7.60
C ILE A 50 22.28 10.31 -8.95
N ASN A 51 21.39 10.31 -9.94
CA ASN A 51 21.65 9.83 -11.30
C ASN A 51 21.38 10.96 -12.29
N ALA A 52 22.44 11.66 -12.72
CA ALA A 52 22.36 12.82 -13.60
C ALA A 52 21.31 13.84 -13.09
N ASN A 53 20.24 14.06 -13.87
CA ASN A 53 19.21 15.05 -13.58
C ASN A 53 18.06 14.51 -12.70
N LYS A 54 18.28 13.38 -12.01
CA LYS A 54 17.27 12.73 -11.18
C LYS A 54 17.86 12.26 -9.87
N THR A 55 17.04 12.30 -8.83
CA THR A 55 17.36 11.70 -7.54
C THR A 55 16.39 10.57 -7.24
N ILE A 56 16.92 9.40 -6.89
CA ILE A 56 16.15 8.22 -6.51
C ILE A 56 16.20 8.08 -5.00
N TYR A 57 15.04 8.07 -4.36
CA TYR A 57 14.87 7.84 -2.94
C TYR A 57 14.26 6.47 -2.73
N THR A 58 14.91 5.63 -1.92
CA THR A 58 14.46 4.26 -1.67
C THR A 58 14.12 4.09 -0.20
N TRP A 59 12.92 3.57 0.07
CA TRP A 59 12.53 3.04 1.37
C TRP A 59 12.55 1.53 1.26
N SER A 60 13.24 0.87 2.18
CA SER A 60 13.34 -0.58 2.23
C SER A 60 13.06 -1.06 3.64
N LEU A 61 12.23 -2.09 3.75
CA LEU A 61 11.91 -2.75 5.00
C LEU A 61 12.10 -4.24 4.79
N ASN A 62 12.89 -4.85 5.67
CA ASN A 62 13.07 -6.30 5.77
C ASN A 62 12.81 -6.66 7.23
N GLN A 63 11.77 -7.45 7.48
CA GLN A 63 11.35 -7.82 8.82
C GLN A 63 11.06 -9.31 8.88
N ARG A 64 11.41 -9.93 10.00
CA ARG A 64 11.02 -11.31 10.29
C ARG A 64 9.73 -11.29 11.11
N GLY A 65 8.79 -12.15 10.75
CA GLY A 65 7.55 -12.37 11.49
C GLY A 65 7.32 -13.87 11.69
N SER A 66 6.18 -14.21 12.26
CA SER A 66 5.72 -15.58 12.37
C SER A 66 4.23 -15.69 12.07
N ILE A 67 3.85 -16.76 11.38
CA ILE A 67 2.46 -17.14 11.15
C ILE A 67 2.15 -18.30 12.09
N VAL A 68 1.04 -18.19 12.82
CA VAL A 68 0.55 -19.25 13.71
C VAL A 68 -0.56 -20.00 12.98
N ILE A 69 -0.32 -21.27 12.68
CA ILE A 69 -1.30 -22.15 12.03
C ILE A 69 -1.88 -23.09 13.09
N PRO A 70 -3.20 -23.04 13.36
CA PRO A 70 -3.85 -24.02 14.22
C PRO A 70 -4.05 -25.33 13.47
N HIS A 71 -3.70 -26.44 14.11
CA HIS A 71 -3.97 -27.78 13.64
C HIS A 71 -4.90 -28.48 14.63
N ILE A 72 -5.95 -29.12 14.10
CA ILE A 72 -6.91 -29.88 14.90
C ILE A 72 -6.64 -31.36 14.66
N LEU A 73 -6.27 -32.09 15.71
CA LEU A 73 -6.16 -33.54 15.66
C LEU A 73 -7.51 -34.16 16.06
N PRO A 74 -8.16 -34.94 15.17
CA PRO A 74 -9.38 -35.65 15.52
C PRO A 74 -9.06 -36.81 16.48
N GLY A 75 -9.78 -36.87 17.61
CA GLY A 75 -9.64 -37.88 18.68
C GLY A 75 -10.75 -37.76 19.73
N ASN A 76 -10.72 -38.54 20.82
CA ASN A 76 -11.70 -38.51 21.93
C ASN A 76 -11.58 -37.25 22.82
N GLY A 77 -11.54 -36.10 22.18
CA GLY A 77 -11.16 -34.79 22.69
C GLY A 77 -10.43 -34.08 21.56
N ASN A 78 -11.01 -33.00 21.00
CA ASN A 78 -10.34 -32.26 19.95
C ASN A 78 -9.11 -31.56 20.54
N HIS A 79 -7.92 -32.00 20.16
CA HIS A 79 -6.67 -31.36 20.58
C HIS A 79 -6.25 -30.37 19.50
N THR A 80 -6.16 -29.08 19.87
CA THR A 80 -5.60 -28.04 19.00
C THR A 80 -4.15 -27.82 19.37
N TYR A 81 -3.25 -27.97 18.39
CA TYR A 81 -1.86 -27.52 18.53
C TYR A 81 -1.58 -26.39 17.53
N TYR A 82 -0.64 -25.52 17.90
CA TYR A 82 -0.28 -24.37 17.09
C TYR A 82 1.12 -24.56 16.52
N GLN A 83 1.21 -24.52 15.18
CA GLN A 83 2.49 -24.50 14.48
C GLN A 83 2.89 -23.05 14.22
N VAL A 84 4.07 -22.65 14.67
CA VAL A 84 4.63 -21.32 14.42
C VAL A 84 5.63 -21.40 13.27
N ILE A 85 5.33 -20.74 12.15
CA ILE A 85 6.17 -20.72 10.96
C ILE A 85 6.83 -19.34 10.83
N PRO A 86 8.17 -19.25 10.89
CA PRO A 86 8.85 -17.99 10.66
C PRO A 86 8.70 -17.57 9.19
N VAL A 87 8.41 -16.30 8.96
CA VAL A 87 8.29 -15.71 7.62
C VAL A 87 9.14 -14.45 7.52
N ASN A 88 9.65 -14.19 6.33
CA ASN A 88 10.37 -12.95 6.04
C ASN A 88 9.47 -12.06 5.20
N HIS A 89 9.23 -10.85 5.70
CA HIS A 89 8.46 -9.82 5.05
C HIS A 89 9.41 -8.77 4.46
N HIS A 90 9.17 -8.37 3.21
CA HIS A 90 9.92 -7.37 2.50
C HIS A 90 9.00 -6.32 1.87
N CYS A 91 9.42 -5.06 1.93
CA CYS A 91 8.85 -4.00 1.11
C CYS A 91 9.93 -3.03 0.64
N SER A 92 9.88 -2.64 -0.63
CA SER A 92 10.70 -1.61 -1.22
C SER A 92 9.83 -0.61 -1.96
N ILE A 93 10.06 0.69 -1.73
CA ILE A 93 9.45 1.81 -2.44
C ILE A 93 10.57 2.63 -3.05
N LYS A 94 10.44 2.98 -4.33
CA LYS A 94 11.35 3.90 -5.02
C LYS A 94 10.57 5.11 -5.48
N LEU A 95 11.03 6.30 -5.12
CA LEU A 95 10.54 7.57 -5.66
C LEU A 95 11.65 8.23 -6.47
N ILE A 96 11.33 8.67 -7.67
CA ILE A 96 12.24 9.39 -8.54
C ILE A 96 11.80 10.84 -8.57
N ALA A 97 12.67 11.73 -8.13
CA ALA A 97 12.47 13.16 -8.19
C ALA A 97 13.33 13.81 -9.30
N ASP A 98 12.83 14.89 -9.87
CA ASP A 98 13.58 15.74 -10.80
C ASP A 98 14.54 16.70 -10.06
N THR A 99 15.18 17.60 -10.80
CA THR A 99 16.09 18.62 -10.26
C THR A 99 15.41 19.64 -9.35
N ASN A 100 14.09 19.80 -9.46
CA ASN A 100 13.29 20.65 -8.59
C ASN A 100 12.84 19.92 -7.31
N ASN A 101 13.35 18.71 -7.07
CA ASN A 101 12.93 17.81 -5.99
C ASN A 101 11.44 17.43 -6.05
N GLU A 102 10.82 17.44 -7.24
CA GLU A 102 9.44 17.03 -7.44
C GLU A 102 9.37 15.57 -7.88
N ILE A 103 8.47 14.81 -7.27
CA ILE A 103 8.31 13.37 -7.53
C ILE A 103 7.64 13.18 -8.90
N ILE A 104 8.41 12.66 -9.86
CA ILE A 104 7.95 12.43 -11.23
C ILE A 104 7.53 10.98 -11.49
N LYS A 105 8.13 10.03 -10.77
CA LYS A 105 7.83 8.59 -10.89
C LYS A 105 7.95 7.89 -9.55
N TRP A 106 7.26 6.77 -9.42
CA TRP A 106 7.33 5.90 -8.26
C TRP A 106 7.26 4.44 -8.70
N GLY A 107 7.73 3.53 -7.83
CA GLY A 107 7.59 2.09 -7.96
C GLY A 107 7.64 1.42 -6.60
N TYR A 108 7.10 0.21 -6.48
CA TYR A 108 7.22 -0.60 -5.27
C TYR A 108 7.32 -2.09 -5.59
N ASN A 109 7.89 -2.86 -4.68
CA ASN A 109 7.97 -4.32 -4.71
C ASN A 109 7.93 -4.87 -3.28
N GLY A 110 7.33 -6.04 -3.06
CA GLY A 110 7.26 -6.65 -1.74
C GLY A 110 6.01 -7.48 -1.52
N ASP A 111 5.88 -8.03 -0.32
CA ASP A 111 4.68 -8.74 0.13
C ASP A 111 3.81 -7.85 1.03
N ILE A 112 2.56 -8.24 1.19
CA ILE A 112 1.59 -7.42 1.93
C ILE A 112 1.97 -7.26 3.41
N GLY A 113 2.59 -8.28 4.01
CA GLY A 113 3.05 -8.21 5.40
C GLY A 113 4.16 -7.18 5.58
N GLY A 114 5.06 -7.05 4.61
CA GLY A 114 6.11 -6.04 4.60
C GLY A 114 5.59 -4.63 4.27
N CYS A 115 4.66 -4.51 3.32
CA CYS A 115 4.20 -3.20 2.85
C CYS A 115 3.07 -2.57 3.67
N ALA A 116 2.41 -3.34 4.57
CA ALA A 116 1.27 -2.87 5.34
C ALA A 116 1.51 -1.54 6.08
N ASN A 117 2.70 -1.35 6.67
CA ASN A 117 3.00 -0.11 7.38
C ASN A 117 3.00 1.12 6.44
N TYR A 118 3.62 1.00 5.27
CA TYR A 118 3.63 2.07 4.28
C TYR A 118 2.26 2.32 3.67
N ILE A 119 1.48 1.26 3.41
CA ILE A 119 0.09 1.37 2.94
C ILE A 119 -0.74 2.21 3.92
N ASN A 120 -0.63 1.92 5.21
CA ASN A 120 -1.38 2.64 6.24
C ASN A 120 -1.00 4.13 6.32
N ARG A 121 0.30 4.45 6.25
CA ARG A 121 0.78 5.85 6.23
C ARG A 121 0.27 6.62 5.02
N LEU A 122 0.36 6.01 3.84
CA LEU A 122 -0.14 6.60 2.59
C LEU A 122 -1.66 6.78 2.60
N LYS A 123 -2.40 5.80 3.13
CA LYS A 123 -3.86 5.90 3.31
C LYS A 123 -4.21 7.09 4.20
N ALA A 124 -3.56 7.22 5.36
CA ALA A 124 -3.79 8.32 6.29
C ALA A 124 -3.48 9.68 5.64
N TYR A 125 -2.39 9.79 4.89
CA TYR A 125 -2.05 11.00 4.15
C TYR A 125 -3.12 11.37 3.11
N ARG A 126 -3.59 10.39 2.32
CA ARG A 126 -4.63 10.59 1.31
C ARG A 126 -5.94 11.08 1.94
N GLU A 127 -6.39 10.42 3.01
CA GLU A 127 -7.63 10.79 3.72
C GLU A 127 -7.55 12.20 4.31
N ASN A 128 -6.42 12.56 4.91
CA ASN A 128 -6.17 13.91 5.40
C ASN A 128 -6.14 14.96 4.29
N THR A 129 -5.61 14.60 3.12
CA THR A 129 -5.61 15.49 1.95
C THR A 129 -7.02 15.75 1.45
N HIS A 130 -7.87 14.72 1.36
CA HIS A 130 -9.29 14.88 1.01
C HIS A 130 -10.05 15.74 2.02
N ARG A 131 -9.83 15.54 3.33
CA ARG A 131 -10.46 16.36 4.36
C ARG A 131 -10.10 17.84 4.19
N ARG A 132 -8.83 18.16 3.90
CA ARG A 132 -8.40 19.55 3.65
C ARG A 132 -9.05 20.13 2.40
N LEU A 133 -9.15 19.37 1.32
CA LEU A 133 -9.83 19.82 0.10
C LEU A 133 -11.32 20.10 0.35
N ASN A 134 -12.00 19.27 1.15
CA ASN A 134 -13.41 19.48 1.50
C ASN A 134 -13.64 20.68 2.44
N ILE A 135 -12.62 21.16 3.15
CA ILE A 135 -12.70 22.40 3.94
C ILE A 135 -12.47 23.64 3.04
N LEU A 136 -11.67 23.51 1.98
CA LEU A 136 -11.36 24.59 1.05
C LEU A 136 -12.42 24.79 -0.04
N VAL A 137 -13.33 23.82 -0.21
CA VAL A 137 -14.54 23.96 -1.01
C VAL A 137 -15.71 24.07 -0.04
N PRO A 138 -16.14 25.28 0.38
CA PRO A 138 -17.41 25.41 1.06
C PRO A 138 -18.47 24.81 0.12
N GLN A 139 -19.29 23.90 0.65
CA GLN A 139 -20.46 23.36 -0.05
C GLN A 139 -21.36 24.56 -0.37
N GLY A 140 -21.19 25.13 -1.56
CA GLY A 140 -22.05 26.16 -2.09
C GLY A 140 -23.45 25.60 -2.26
N SER A 141 -24.40 26.30 -1.65
CA SER A 141 -25.84 26.14 -1.83
C SER A 141 -26.21 25.97 -3.31
N SER A 142 -26.89 24.87 -3.62
CA SER A 142 -27.79 24.82 -4.78
C SER A 142 -29.21 24.95 -4.26
N GLU A 143 -29.83 26.08 -4.62
CA GLU A 143 -31.26 26.41 -4.52
C GLU A 143 -32.19 25.30 -5.03
#